data_AF-A0A2W4C8X8-F1
#
_entry.id   AF-A0A2W4C8X8-F1
#
_cell.length_a   1.000
_cell.length_b   1.000
_cell.length_c   1.000
_cell.angle_alpha   90.00
_cell.angle_beta   90.00
_cell.angle_gamma   90.00
#
_symmetry.space_group_name_H-M   'P 1'
#
loop_
_entity.id
_entity.type
_entity.pdbx_description
1 polymer ?
#
loop_
_entity_poly.entity_id
_entity_poly.type
_entity_poly.pdbx_seq_one_letter_code
_entity_poly.pdbx_strand_id
1 'polypeptide(L)'
;MSTVSVTYKAPKDDNKVVEMGGSTFFDGQTVKFDSEKDFGLLSKLRTNQHFKVSDKEPPKLSAKPAPVAVTFTTVEDDDGTFSILQNGAPINHAPISKEEADAFNALSDEDKAEYVK
;
A
#
# COMPACT_ATOMS: atom_id res chain seq x y z
N MET A 1 24.06 -1.53 17.28
CA MET A 1 23.37 -0.53 16.45
C MET A 1 21.90 -0.68 16.72
N SER A 2 21.36 0.22 17.54
CA SER A 2 19.93 0.21 17.86
C SER A 2 19.19 0.82 16.68
N THR A 3 18.35 0.04 16.00
CA THR A 3 17.55 0.54 14.88
C THR A 3 16.13 0.76 15.33
N VAL A 4 15.58 1.92 14.97
CA VAL A 4 14.20 2.30 15.24
C VAL A 4 13.42 2.24 13.94
N SER A 5 12.26 1.60 13.99
CA SER A 5 11.34 1.57 12.85
C SER A 5 10.33 2.70 13.01
N VAL A 6 10.21 3.53 11.98
CA VAL A 6 9.26 4.65 11.92
C VAL A 6 8.27 4.36 10.80
N THR A 7 6.99 4.28 11.13
CA THR A 7 5.91 4.15 10.14
C THR A 7 5.14 5.47 10.06
N TYR A 8 5.03 6.04 8.86
CA TYR A 8 4.18 7.22 8.64
C TYR A 8 2.75 6.80 8.32
N LYS A 9 1.78 7.56 8.85
CA LYS A 9 0.35 7.39 8.64
C LYS A 9 -0.26 8.75 8.29
N ALA A 10 -0.52 8.93 7.01
CA ALA A 10 -1.09 10.17 6.50
C ALA A 10 -2.50 10.40 7.08
N PRO A 11 -2.87 11.66 7.36
CA PRO A 11 -4.25 12.03 7.58
C PRO A 11 -5.11 11.63 6.37
N LYS A 12 -6.38 11.29 6.60
CA LYS A 12 -7.33 10.84 5.55
C LYS A 12 -7.55 11.82 4.40
N ASP A 13 -7.18 13.08 4.58
CA ASP A 13 -7.44 14.19 3.65
C ASP A 13 -6.14 14.86 3.14
N ASP A 14 -4.97 14.27 3.44
CA ASP A 14 -3.67 14.89 3.15
C ASP A 14 -2.85 14.07 2.15
N ASN A 15 -1.75 14.65 1.68
CA ASN A 15 -0.87 14.01 0.71
C ASN A 15 -0.26 12.74 1.34
N LYS A 16 -0.27 11.63 0.59
CA LYS A 16 0.23 10.32 1.06
C LYS A 16 1.76 10.27 1.22
N VAL A 17 2.42 11.42 1.16
CA VAL A 17 3.86 11.59 1.21
C VAL A 17 4.20 12.80 2.07
N VAL A 18 5.17 12.66 2.97
CA VAL A 18 5.70 13.75 3.78
C VAL A 18 7.21 13.68 3.83
N GLU A 19 7.88 14.82 3.71
CA GLU A 19 9.33 14.90 3.82
C GLU A 19 9.70 15.45 5.19
N MET A 20 10.45 14.68 5.98
CA MET A 20 10.92 15.09 7.29
C MET A 20 12.38 14.72 7.50
N GLY A 21 13.19 15.73 7.83
CA GLY A 21 14.63 15.60 8.08
C GLY A 21 15.42 15.00 6.91
N GLY A 22 15.05 15.36 5.67
CA GLY A 22 15.71 14.86 4.46
C GLY A 22 15.32 13.43 4.06
N SER A 23 14.35 12.82 4.75
CA SER A 23 13.77 11.53 4.38
C SER A 23 12.32 11.72 3.94
N THR A 24 11.97 11.10 2.80
CA THR A 24 10.60 11.04 2.30
C THR A 24 9.91 9.83 2.92
N PHE A 25 8.78 10.06 3.56
CA PHE A 25 7.95 9.03 4.18
C PHE A 25 6.64 8.90 3.42
N PHE A 26 6.30 7.69 3.02
CA PHE A 26 5.04 7.38 2.37
C PHE A 26 4.04 6.80 3.37
N ASP A 27 2.74 7.03 3.14
CA ASP A 27 1.67 6.47 3.97
C ASP A 27 1.77 4.95 4.05
N GLY A 28 1.79 4.41 5.27
CA GLY A 28 1.96 2.99 5.55
C GLY A 28 3.40 2.48 5.40
N GLN A 29 4.33 3.29 4.92
CA GLN A 29 5.72 2.88 4.73
C GLN A 29 6.49 2.93 6.04
N THR A 30 7.26 1.87 6.29
CA THR A 30 8.15 1.76 7.46
C THR A 30 9.58 2.01 7.03
N VAL A 31 10.20 3.03 7.63
CA VAL A 31 11.59 3.42 7.40
C VAL A 31 12.40 3.11 8.65
N LYS A 32 13.62 2.59 8.48
CA LYS A 32 14.53 2.26 9.58
C LYS A 32 15.53 3.39 9.78
N PHE A 33 15.62 3.88 11.00
CA PHE A 33 16.58 4.91 11.43
C PHE A 33 17.49 4.35 12.51
N ASP A 34 18.64 4.98 12.70
CA ASP A 34 19.55 4.60 13.77
C ASP A 34 19.21 5.44 15.03
N SER A 35 18.97 4.77 16.17
CA SER A 35 18.56 5.45 17.41
C SER A 35 19.59 6.46 17.90
N GLU A 36 20.88 6.23 17.60
CA GLU A 36 21.99 7.03 18.11
C GLU A 36 22.30 8.20 17.17
N LYS A 37 22.28 7.97 15.86
CA LYS A 37 22.50 9.02 14.85
C LYS A 37 21.30 9.94 14.65
N ASP A 38 20.08 9.39 14.69
CA ASP A 38 18.85 10.09 14.34
C ASP A 38 17.97 10.43 15.57
N PHE A 39 18.56 10.41 16.78
CA PHE A 39 17.84 10.64 18.04
C PHE A 39 16.98 11.91 18.05
N GLY A 40 17.50 13.01 17.50
CA GLY A 40 16.79 14.30 17.42
C GLY A 40 15.60 14.28 16.46
N LEU A 41 15.70 13.54 15.36
CA LEU A 41 14.62 13.34 14.40
C LEU A 41 13.56 12.38 14.97
N LEU A 42 13.98 11.26 15.55
CA LEU A 42 13.11 10.27 16.20
C LEU A 42 12.29 10.88 17.34
N SER A 43 12.88 11.79 18.12
CA SER A 43 12.18 12.51 19.18
C SER A 43 11.04 13.39 18.65
N LYS A 44 11.24 14.03 17.49
CA LYS A 44 10.21 14.82 16.79
C LYS A 44 9.15 13.94 16.13
N LEU A 45 9.53 12.77 15.63
CA LEU A 45 8.59 11.82 15.04
C LEU A 45 7.72 11.18 16.12
N ARG A 46 8.28 10.89 17.30
CA ARG A 46 7.53 10.34 18.44
C ARG A 46 6.42 11.26 18.95
N THR A 47 6.62 12.57 18.87
CA THR A 47 5.61 13.55 19.29
C THR A 47 4.56 13.82 18.21
N ASN A 48 4.75 13.28 17.00
CA ASN A 48 3.82 13.47 15.90
C ASN A 48 2.84 12.29 15.82
N GLN A 49 1.54 12.56 15.97
CA GLN A 49 0.47 11.56 15.93
C GLN A 49 0.38 10.77 14.61
N HIS A 50 0.94 11.33 13.54
CA HIS A 50 0.99 10.70 12.22
C HIS A 50 2.15 9.72 12.10
N PHE A 51 3.06 9.65 13.06
CA PHE A 51 4.21 8.78 13.01
C PHE A 51 4.19 7.77 14.16
N LYS A 52 4.40 6.51 13.80
CA LYS A 52 4.49 5.41 14.74
C LYS A 52 5.94 4.96 14.84
N VAL A 53 6.60 5.35 15.93
CA VAL A 53 8.00 5.03 16.20
C VAL A 53 8.07 3.80 17.10
N SER A 54 8.78 2.76 16.67
CA SER A 54 8.96 1.50 17.40
C SER A 54 10.45 1.16 17.56
N ASP A 55 10.91 1.10 18.81
CA ASP A 55 12.31 0.80 19.20
C ASP A 55 12.57 -0.70 19.32
N LYS A 56 11.52 -1.52 19.31
CA LYS A 56 11.65 -2.93 18.99
C LYS A 56 11.61 -3.05 17.49
N GLU A 57 12.59 -3.75 16.90
CA GLU A 57 12.44 -4.34 15.57
C GLU A 57 11.02 -4.93 15.54
N PRO A 58 10.11 -4.38 14.73
CA PRO A 58 8.80 -4.99 14.63
C PRO A 58 9.06 -6.39 14.10
N PRO A 59 8.48 -7.45 14.70
CA PRO A 59 8.49 -8.75 14.05
C PRO A 59 7.96 -8.48 12.65
N LYS A 60 8.73 -8.84 11.61
CA LYS A 60 8.41 -8.71 10.17
C LYS A 60 6.89 -8.75 10.00
N LEU A 61 6.26 -7.58 10.10
CA LEU A 61 4.84 -7.44 9.91
C LEU A 61 4.81 -7.28 8.41
N SER A 62 4.60 -8.43 7.77
CA SER A 62 4.19 -8.59 6.39
C SER A 62 3.57 -7.29 5.90
N ALA A 63 4.17 -6.72 4.86
CA ALA A 63 3.71 -5.53 4.18
C ALA A 63 2.18 -5.43 4.24
N LYS A 64 1.66 -4.45 4.99
CA LYS A 64 0.34 -3.90 4.67
C LYS A 64 0.56 -2.86 3.57
N PRO A 65 -0.38 -2.80 2.62
CA PRO A 65 -0.10 -2.73 1.21
C PRO A 65 0.44 -1.35 0.87
N ALA A 66 1.03 -1.23 -0.33
CA ALA A 66 1.05 0.01 -1.08
C ALA A 66 -0.29 0.77 -0.92
N PRO A 67 -0.37 2.09 -1.22
CA PRO A 67 -1.68 2.73 -1.40
C PRO A 67 -2.56 1.75 -2.15
N VAL A 68 -3.80 1.54 -1.70
CA VAL A 68 -4.79 0.74 -2.41
C VAL A 68 -5.00 1.36 -3.80
N ALA A 69 -4.03 1.19 -4.69
CA ALA A 69 -4.24 1.00 -6.10
C ALA A 69 -5.26 -0.11 -6.09
N VAL A 70 -6.46 0.26 -6.52
CA VAL A 70 -7.58 -0.66 -6.59
C VAL A 70 -7.10 -1.74 -7.55
N THR A 71 -6.58 -2.84 -7.02
CA THR A 71 -6.01 -3.88 -7.85
C THR A 71 -7.15 -4.72 -8.36
N PHE A 72 -7.31 -4.72 -9.67
CA PHE A 72 -8.27 -5.57 -10.34
C PHE A 72 -7.53 -6.76 -10.93
N THR A 73 -7.96 -7.95 -10.52
CA THR A 73 -7.43 -9.23 -10.98
C THR A 73 -8.58 -10.03 -11.54
N THR A 74 -8.36 -10.71 -12.64
CA THR A 74 -9.31 -11.68 -13.18
C THR A 74 -8.96 -13.08 -12.67
N VAL A 75 -9.94 -13.81 -12.16
CA VAL A 75 -9.80 -15.22 -11.79
C VAL A 75 -10.59 -16.07 -12.76
N GLU A 76 -10.00 -17.19 -13.20
CA GLU A 76 -10.71 -18.20 -13.99
C GLU A 76 -11.70 -18.95 -13.09
N ASP A 77 -12.92 -19.13 -13.59
CA ASP A 77 -14.00 -19.88 -12.95
C ASP A 77 -14.16 -21.26 -13.64
N ASP A 78 -14.88 -22.18 -13.00
CA ASP A 78 -15.01 -23.59 -13.47
C ASP A 78 -15.70 -23.70 -14.84
N ASP A 79 -16.47 -22.68 -15.21
CA ASP A 79 -17.19 -22.59 -16.50
C ASP A 79 -16.30 -22.08 -17.66
N GLY A 80 -15.01 -21.80 -17.41
CA GLY A 80 -14.07 -21.25 -18.40
C GLY A 80 -14.24 -19.74 -18.65
N THR A 81 -15.08 -19.09 -17.86
CA THR A 81 -15.24 -17.64 -17.79
C THR A 81 -14.37 -17.03 -16.70
N PHE A 82 -14.13 -15.74 -16.74
CA PHE A 82 -13.29 -15.03 -15.78
C PHE A 82 -14.10 -14.02 -14.98
N SER A 83 -13.92 -14.03 -13.66
CA SER A 83 -14.54 -13.08 -12.74
C SER A 83 -13.54 -12.01 -12.34
N ILE A 84 -13.94 -10.73 -12.39
CA ILE A 84 -13.08 -9.64 -11.94
C ILE A 84 -13.21 -9.51 -10.41
N LEU A 85 -12.06 -9.54 -9.73
CA LEU A 85 -11.94 -9.23 -8.31
C LEU A 85 -11.33 -7.86 -8.14
N GLN A 86 -11.98 -7.03 -7.35
CA GLN A 86 -11.47 -5.76 -6.87
C GLN A 86 -10.91 -5.96 -5.46
N ASN A 87 -9.61 -5.76 -5.28
CA ASN A 87 -8.92 -5.99 -4.00
C ASN A 87 -9.17 -7.40 -3.42
N GLY A 88 -9.32 -8.41 -4.29
CA GLY A 88 -9.60 -9.79 -3.88
C GLY A 88 -11.05 -10.08 -3.47
N ALA A 89 -11.98 -9.15 -3.70
CA ALA A 89 -13.42 -9.40 -3.58
C ALA A 89 -14.07 -9.39 -4.98
N PRO A 90 -14.92 -10.37 -5.32
CA PRO A 90 -15.66 -10.35 -6.58
C PRO A 90 -16.57 -9.12 -6.61
N ILE A 91 -16.53 -8.39 -7.72
CA ILE A 91 -17.44 -7.28 -7.96
C ILE A 91 -18.64 -7.73 -8.77
N ASN A 92 -19.68 -6.89 -8.78
CA ASN A 92 -20.89 -7.12 -9.56
C ASN A 92 -20.65 -6.78 -11.04
N HIS A 93 -19.75 -7.52 -11.68
CA HIS A 93 -19.44 -7.42 -13.11
C HIS A 93 -19.79 -8.74 -13.79
N ALA A 94 -20.15 -8.67 -15.09
CA ALA A 94 -20.42 -9.87 -15.87
C ALA A 94 -19.16 -10.74 -15.97
N PRO A 95 -19.30 -12.08 -16.00
CA PRO A 95 -18.18 -12.96 -16.31
C PRO A 95 -17.63 -12.62 -17.70
N ILE A 96 -16.32 -12.43 -17.78
CA ILE A 96 -15.62 -12.05 -19.02
C ILE A 96 -14.94 -13.26 -19.66
N SER A 97 -14.64 -13.20 -20.95
CA SER A 97 -13.94 -14.29 -21.65
C SER A 97 -12.43 -14.27 -21.37
N LYS A 98 -11.71 -15.35 -21.69
CA LYS A 98 -10.24 -15.42 -21.56
C LYS A 98 -9.51 -14.27 -22.25
N GLU A 99 -9.97 -13.90 -23.44
CA GLU A 99 -9.42 -12.78 -24.21
C GLU A 99 -9.60 -11.45 -23.48
N GLU A 100 -10.76 -11.24 -22.88
CA GLU A 100 -11.03 -10.05 -22.07
C GLU A 100 -10.26 -10.07 -20.75
N ALA A 101 -10.08 -11.25 -20.14
CA ALA A 101 -9.29 -11.38 -18.92
C ALA A 101 -7.80 -11.10 -19.13
N ASP A 102 -7.25 -11.50 -20.27
CA ASP A 102 -5.88 -11.21 -20.67
C ASP A 102 -5.71 -9.73 -21.01
N ALA A 103 -6.63 -9.17 -21.80
CA ALA A 103 -6.66 -7.73 -22.09
C ALA A 103 -6.75 -6.92 -20.79
N PHE A 104 -7.67 -7.28 -19.90
CA PHE A 104 -7.89 -6.62 -18.62
C PHE A 104 -6.69 -6.77 -17.68
N ASN A 105 -5.94 -7.88 -17.72
CA ASN A 105 -4.70 -8.00 -16.95
C ASN A 105 -3.55 -7.17 -17.55
N ALA A 106 -3.51 -7.01 -18.88
CA ALA A 106 -2.52 -6.22 -19.60
C ALA A 106 -2.74 -4.70 -19.51
N LEU A 107 -3.93 -4.26 -19.11
CA LEU A 107 -4.24 -2.85 -18.85
C LEU A 107 -3.50 -2.32 -17.61
N SER A 108 -3.26 -1.00 -17.58
CA SER A 108 -2.79 -0.30 -16.38
C SER A 108 -3.89 -0.23 -15.32
N ASP A 109 -3.53 -0.15 -14.04
CA ASP A 109 -4.49 -0.10 -12.93
C ASP A 109 -5.55 1.02 -13.05
N GLU A 110 -5.19 2.13 -13.71
CA GLU A 110 -6.08 3.26 -14.01
C GLU A 110 -7.18 2.89 -15.05
N ASP A 111 -6.82 2.16 -16.09
CA ASP A 111 -7.75 1.77 -17.17
C ASP A 111 -8.65 0.62 -16.72
N LYS A 112 -8.10 -0.32 -15.95
CA LYS A 112 -8.88 -1.35 -15.26
C LYS A 112 -9.97 -0.74 -14.40
N ALA A 113 -9.67 0.32 -13.65
CA ALA A 113 -10.66 0.99 -12.81
C ALA A 113 -11.80 1.63 -13.60
N GLU A 114 -11.55 2.08 -14.83
CA GLU A 114 -12.56 2.66 -15.70
C GLU A 114 -13.45 1.58 -16.34
N TYR A 115 -12.87 0.43 -16.70
CA TYR A 115 -13.59 -0.69 -17.32
C TYR A 115 -14.67 -1.32 -16.41
N VAL A 116 -14.48 -1.29 -15.08
CA VAL A 116 -15.44 -1.85 -14.08
C VAL A 116 -16.28 -0.81 -13.36
N LYS A 117 -16.23 0.44 -13.81
CA LYS A 117 -17.08 1.53 -13.30
C LYS A 117 -18.51 1.42 -13.83
#